data_AF-A0A2G4SYI6-F1
#
_entry.id   AF-A0A2G4SYI6-F1
#
_cell.length_a   1.000
_cell.length_b   1.000
_cell.length_c   1.000
_cell.angle_alpha   90.00
_cell.angle_beta   90.00
_cell.angle_gamma   90.00
#
_symmetry.space_group_name_H-M   'P 1'
#
loop_
_entity.id
_entity.type
_entity.pdbx_description
1 polymer ?
#
loop_
_entity_poly.entity_id
_entity_poly.type
_entity_poly.pdbx_seq_one_letter_code
_entity_poly.pdbx_strand_id
1 'polypeptide(L)'
;QNLTSLFEPLQESLGIIEMLDQEYIEANTEENAYTVYSFKDLWFGLDLVKEAVQKKNAFIQNQIIFRNITNPTPVQFKEFKQMFRYFDKDNANTLSVSEFKCVLSCLGIVYDNDKLEKRPYSIINDNDFATFEQFIRFMISVTEDKSTLDQIRKSFRTMAGDKPYVTELGLKMSQISMKKIDYLKIAIPNSEDNAEEYNYELYIEQMLN
;
A
#
# COMPACT_ATOMS: atom_id res chain seq x y z
N GLN A 1 22.79 -1.00 -14.90
CA GLN A 1 22.91 0.43 -14.61
C GLN A 1 21.51 1.00 -14.48
N ASN A 2 21.23 1.77 -13.43
CA ASN A 2 19.92 2.40 -13.24
C ASN A 2 19.83 3.60 -14.19
N LEU A 3 18.92 3.60 -15.17
CA LEU A 3 18.73 4.74 -16.08
C LEU A 3 18.57 6.07 -15.32
N THR A 4 18.03 6.02 -14.11
CA THR A 4 17.84 7.18 -13.25
C THR A 4 19.16 7.83 -12.83
N SER A 5 20.25 7.07 -12.69
CA SER A 5 21.56 7.61 -12.32
C SER A 5 22.25 8.37 -13.44
N LEU A 6 21.70 8.35 -14.66
CA LEU A 6 22.22 9.11 -15.80
C LEU A 6 21.59 10.50 -15.90
N PHE A 7 20.48 10.78 -15.20
CA PHE A 7 19.80 12.07 -15.31
C PHE A 7 20.59 13.21 -14.67
N GLU A 8 21.16 12.99 -13.49
CA GLU A 8 21.95 14.01 -12.77
C GLU A 8 23.16 14.52 -13.59
N PRO A 9 24.05 13.66 -14.13
CA PRO A 9 25.14 14.14 -14.97
C PRO A 9 24.67 14.76 -16.31
N LEU A 10 23.53 14.33 -16.85
CA LEU A 10 22.94 14.96 -18.04
C LEU A 10 22.36 16.35 -17.73
N GLN A 11 21.75 16.55 -16.56
CA GLN A 11 21.27 17.85 -16.09
C GLN A 11 22.43 18.80 -15.85
N GLU A 12 23.53 18.35 -15.24
CA GLU A 12 24.76 19.14 -15.10
C GLU A 12 25.34 19.55 -16.46
N SER A 13 25.38 18.62 -17.41
CA SER A 13 25.86 18.89 -18.77
C SER A 13 24.99 19.92 -19.49
N LEU A 14 23.66 19.90 -19.28
CA LEU A 14 22.75 20.93 -19.78
C LEU A 14 23.00 22.29 -19.14
N GLY A 15 23.36 22.34 -17.85
CA GLY A 15 23.73 23.60 -17.18
C GLY A 15 24.94 24.29 -17.83
N ILE A 16 25.90 23.51 -18.33
CA ILE A 16 27.03 24.07 -19.11
C ILE A 16 26.51 24.68 -20.42
N ILE A 17 25.57 24.03 -21.10
CA ILE A 17 24.96 24.54 -22.33
C ILE A 17 24.17 25.83 -22.06
N GLU A 18 23.46 25.92 -20.93
CA GLU A 18 22.74 27.14 -20.52
C GLU A 18 23.70 28.34 -20.35
N MET A 19 24.84 28.13 -19.69
CA MET A 19 25.85 29.17 -19.51
C MET A 19 26.42 29.64 -20.85
N LEU A 20 26.73 28.71 -21.75
CA LEU A 20 27.22 29.03 -23.09
C LEU A 20 26.16 29.76 -23.93
N ASP A 21 24.89 29.38 -23.80
CA ASP A 21 23.76 30.03 -24.48
C ASP A 21 23.57 31.47 -23.97
N GLN A 22 23.77 31.71 -22.67
CA GLN A 22 23.76 33.07 -22.09
C GLN A 22 24.92 33.93 -22.61
N GLU A 23 26.16 33.43 -22.59
CA GLU A 23 27.32 34.15 -23.14
C GLU A 23 27.14 34.47 -24.64
N TYR A 24 26.52 33.55 -25.39
CA TYR A 24 26.22 33.72 -26.81
C TYR A 24 25.16 34.82 -27.06
N ILE A 25 24.11 34.88 -26.23
CA ILE A 25 23.09 35.94 -26.28
C ILE A 25 23.69 37.30 -25.91
N GLU A 26 24.54 37.37 -24.87
CA GLU A 26 25.23 38.60 -24.45
C GLU A 26 26.17 39.15 -25.52
N ALA A 27 26.72 38.28 -26.37
CA ALA A 27 27.55 38.65 -27.52
C ALA A 27 26.73 39.17 -28.73
N ASN A 28 25.41 39.34 -28.60
CA ASN A 28 24.50 39.92 -29.60
C ASN A 28 24.51 39.17 -30.95
N THR A 29 24.71 37.85 -30.88
CA THR A 29 24.73 36.94 -32.03
C THR A 29 23.42 36.15 -32.02
N GLU A 30 22.54 36.35 -33.00
CA GLU A 30 21.15 35.84 -32.93
C GLU A 30 20.89 34.54 -33.73
N GLU A 31 21.82 34.07 -34.57
CA GLU A 31 21.57 32.93 -35.46
C GLU A 31 22.54 31.76 -35.26
N ASN A 32 22.00 30.69 -34.64
CA ASN A 32 22.61 29.37 -34.67
C ASN A 32 22.09 28.57 -35.89
N ALA A 33 22.86 28.52 -36.96
CA ALA A 33 22.49 27.80 -38.20
C ALA A 33 22.64 26.27 -38.12
N TYR A 34 23.22 25.74 -37.03
CA TYR A 34 23.56 24.32 -36.91
C TYR A 34 22.49 23.49 -36.20
N THR A 35 21.65 24.12 -35.38
CA THR A 35 20.58 23.46 -34.65
C THR A 35 19.36 24.36 -34.50
N VAL A 36 18.18 23.77 -34.58
CA VAL A 36 16.90 24.44 -34.34
C VAL A 36 16.41 24.29 -32.89
N TYR A 37 17.09 23.48 -32.09
CA TYR A 37 16.75 23.24 -30.69
C TYR A 37 17.31 24.35 -29.82
N SER A 38 16.44 24.97 -29.02
CA SER A 38 16.85 25.85 -27.94
C SER A 38 17.27 25.05 -26.71
N PHE A 39 17.99 25.68 -25.78
CA PHE A 39 18.27 25.10 -24.46
C PHE A 39 16.97 24.62 -23.76
N LYS A 40 15.89 25.41 -23.85
CA LYS A 40 14.59 25.07 -23.26
C LYS A 40 14.00 23.78 -23.85
N ASP A 41 14.16 23.54 -25.15
CA ASP A 41 13.67 22.32 -25.79
C ASP A 41 14.44 21.09 -25.29
N LEU A 42 15.76 21.22 -25.14
CA LEU A 42 16.61 20.14 -24.63
C LEU A 42 16.30 19.83 -23.16
N TRP A 43 16.13 20.87 -22.33
CA TRP A 43 15.72 20.72 -20.94
C TRP A 43 14.37 20.02 -20.82
N PHE A 44 13.36 20.51 -21.54
CA PHE A 44 12.02 19.92 -21.52
C PHE A 44 12.04 18.47 -22.01
N GLY A 45 12.81 18.17 -23.06
CA GLY A 45 12.99 16.81 -23.55
C GLY A 45 13.59 15.88 -22.50
N LEU A 46 14.60 16.34 -21.75
CA LEU A 46 15.20 15.57 -20.67
C LEU A 46 14.20 15.31 -19.52
N ASP A 47 13.46 16.33 -19.11
CA ASP A 47 12.43 16.20 -18.06
C ASP A 47 11.33 15.22 -18.47
N LEU A 48 10.90 15.24 -19.74
CA LEU A 48 9.92 14.29 -20.27
C LEU A 48 10.43 12.84 -20.20
N VAL A 49 11.68 12.60 -20.56
CA VAL A 49 12.29 11.26 -20.49
C VAL A 49 12.45 10.83 -19.03
N LYS A 50 12.86 11.73 -18.14
CA LYS A 50 12.96 11.48 -16.70
C LYS A 50 11.63 11.04 -16.11
N GLU A 51 10.56 11.78 -16.40
CA GLU A 51 9.21 11.45 -15.95
C GLU A 51 8.74 10.10 -16.50
N ALA A 52 8.98 9.82 -17.79
CA ALA A 52 8.60 8.56 -18.43
C ALA A 52 9.31 7.35 -17.80
N VAL A 53 10.62 7.46 -17.54
CA VAL A 53 11.42 6.41 -16.88
C VAL A 53 10.96 6.19 -15.44
N GLN A 54 10.72 7.25 -14.67
CA GLN A 54 10.21 7.16 -13.30
C GLN A 54 8.84 6.46 -13.26
N LYS A 55 7.90 6.87 -14.11
CA LYS A 55 6.58 6.23 -14.23
C LYS A 55 6.69 4.75 -14.58
N LYS A 56 7.58 4.39 -15.50
CA LYS A 56 7.76 2.99 -15.92
C LYS A 56 8.39 2.14 -14.81
N ASN A 57 9.38 2.67 -14.10
CA ASN A 57 9.97 2.02 -12.93
C ASN A 57 8.92 1.80 -11.84
N ALA A 58 8.16 2.84 -11.48
CA ALA A 58 7.08 2.74 -10.51
C ALA A 58 6.05 1.67 -10.93
N PHE A 59 5.67 1.63 -12.21
CA PHE A 59 4.77 0.59 -12.72
C PHE A 59 5.31 -0.83 -12.51
N ILE A 60 6.58 -1.08 -12.86
CA ILE A 60 7.20 -2.39 -12.72
C ILE A 60 7.32 -2.79 -11.24
N GLN A 61 7.78 -1.89 -10.38
CA GLN A 61 7.86 -2.13 -8.94
C GLN A 61 6.49 -2.51 -8.36
N ASN A 62 5.44 -1.76 -8.73
CA ASN A 62 4.08 -2.03 -8.28
C ASN A 62 3.59 -3.41 -8.74
N GLN A 63 3.96 -3.88 -9.94
CA GLN A 63 3.62 -5.22 -10.44
C GLN A 63 4.35 -6.32 -9.67
N ILE A 64 5.62 -6.12 -9.34
CA ILE A 64 6.41 -7.07 -8.53
C ILE A 64 5.79 -7.21 -7.14
N ILE A 65 5.46 -6.08 -6.51
CA ILE A 65 4.83 -6.05 -5.19
C ILE A 65 3.48 -6.76 -5.21
N PHE A 66 2.63 -6.48 -6.22
CA PHE A 66 1.35 -7.16 -6.37
C PHE A 66 1.50 -8.69 -6.49
N ARG A 67 2.55 -9.17 -7.17
CA ARG A 67 2.82 -10.61 -7.29
C ARG A 67 3.33 -11.23 -5.98
N ASN A 68 4.15 -10.50 -5.23
CA ASN A 68 4.81 -11.01 -4.03
C ASN A 68 3.96 -10.92 -2.76
N ILE A 69 2.92 -10.08 -2.77
CA ILE A 69 2.01 -9.91 -1.65
C ILE A 69 0.73 -10.71 -1.92
N THR A 70 0.47 -11.73 -1.10
CA THR A 70 -0.62 -12.71 -1.30
C THR A 70 -2.03 -12.21 -0.96
N ASN A 71 -2.17 -11.15 -0.15
CA ASN A 71 -3.41 -10.92 0.59
C ASN A 71 -4.32 -9.75 0.20
N PRO A 72 -3.94 -8.69 -0.55
CA PRO A 72 -4.92 -7.70 -0.95
C PRO A 72 -5.70 -8.22 -2.17
N THR A 73 -7.02 -8.12 -2.13
CA THR A 73 -7.82 -8.28 -3.35
C THR A 73 -7.41 -7.23 -4.40
N PRO A 74 -7.61 -7.48 -5.71
CA PRO A 74 -7.25 -6.49 -6.75
C PRO A 74 -7.90 -5.11 -6.54
N VAL A 75 -9.10 -5.09 -5.93
CA VAL A 75 -9.83 -3.86 -5.61
C VAL A 75 -9.15 -3.11 -4.45
N GLN A 76 -8.84 -3.80 -3.34
CA GLN A 76 -8.13 -3.19 -2.21
C GLN A 76 -6.75 -2.68 -2.61
N PHE A 77 -6.02 -3.45 -3.42
CA PHE A 77 -4.71 -3.00 -3.92
C PHE A 77 -4.84 -1.72 -4.75
N LYS A 78 -5.87 -1.62 -5.59
CA LYS A 78 -6.15 -0.40 -6.38
C LYS A 78 -6.48 0.79 -5.48
N GLU A 79 -7.28 0.59 -4.43
CA GLU A 79 -7.61 1.64 -3.45
C GLU A 79 -6.36 2.12 -2.70
N PHE A 80 -5.53 1.21 -2.22
CA PHE A 80 -4.26 1.57 -1.57
C PHE A 80 -3.34 2.33 -2.53
N LYS A 81 -3.26 1.89 -3.79
CA LYS A 81 -2.48 2.59 -4.81
C LYS A 81 -3.00 4.01 -5.06
N GLN A 82 -4.31 4.20 -5.15
CA GLN A 82 -4.92 5.52 -5.32
C GLN A 82 -4.63 6.42 -4.14
N MET A 83 -4.72 5.89 -2.91
CA MET A 83 -4.41 6.66 -1.72
C MET A 83 -2.92 7.04 -1.69
N PHE A 84 -2.01 6.12 -1.98
CA PHE A 84 -0.59 6.42 -2.07
C PHE A 84 -0.31 7.56 -3.07
N ARG A 85 -0.89 7.48 -4.27
CA ARG A 85 -0.75 8.52 -5.30
C ARG A 85 -1.32 9.87 -4.89
N TYR A 86 -2.37 9.88 -4.07
CA TYR A 86 -2.96 11.12 -3.59
C TYR A 86 -2.03 11.88 -2.63
N PHE A 87 -1.23 11.16 -1.84
CA PHE A 87 -0.29 11.74 -0.89
C PHE A 87 1.12 11.95 -1.44
N ASP A 88 1.56 11.16 -2.42
CA ASP A 88 2.85 11.29 -3.14
C ASP A 88 2.76 12.45 -4.15
N LYS A 89 2.96 13.68 -3.68
CA LYS A 89 2.74 14.90 -4.49
C LYS A 89 3.82 15.16 -5.53
N ASP A 90 5.05 14.75 -5.24
CA ASP A 90 6.21 14.92 -6.12
C ASP A 90 6.38 13.76 -7.11
N ASN A 91 5.52 12.73 -7.02
CA ASN A 91 5.59 11.51 -7.81
C ASN A 91 6.94 10.78 -7.65
N ALA A 92 7.60 10.92 -6.49
CA ALA A 92 8.85 10.24 -6.18
C ALA A 92 8.67 8.72 -6.03
N ASN A 93 7.43 8.24 -5.96
CA ASN A 93 7.08 6.85 -5.67
C ASN A 93 7.50 6.41 -4.25
N THR A 94 7.58 7.40 -3.37
CA THR A 94 7.84 7.30 -1.93
C THR A 94 6.90 8.27 -1.22
N LEU A 95 6.71 8.10 0.09
CA LEU A 95 6.02 9.07 0.94
C LEU A 95 6.99 9.54 2.00
N SER A 96 7.15 10.85 2.16
CA SER A 96 7.85 11.40 3.32
C SER A 96 7.17 10.97 4.63
N VAL A 97 7.90 11.04 5.75
CA VAL A 97 7.32 10.79 7.08
C VAL A 97 6.07 11.63 7.33
N SER A 98 6.08 12.88 6.88
CA SER A 98 4.95 13.81 7.02
C SER A 98 3.73 13.37 6.21
N GLU A 99 3.92 13.00 4.94
CA GLU A 99 2.84 12.50 4.08
C GLU A 99 2.28 11.18 4.60
N PHE A 100 3.15 10.29 5.08
CA PHE A 100 2.74 9.03 5.69
C PHE A 100 1.89 9.26 6.96
N LYS A 101 2.26 10.22 7.82
CA LYS A 101 1.44 10.63 8.98
C LYS A 101 0.06 11.17 8.56
N CYS A 102 -0.03 11.92 7.47
CA CYS A 102 -1.31 12.37 6.93
C CYS A 102 -2.18 11.19 6.50
N VAL A 103 -1.61 10.17 5.85
CA VAL A 103 -2.33 8.95 5.48
C VAL A 103 -2.94 8.26 6.70
N LEU A 104 -2.14 8.07 7.76
CA LEU A 104 -2.60 7.44 9.01
C LEU A 104 -3.79 8.19 9.62
N SER A 105 -3.72 9.53 9.58
CA SER A 105 -4.79 10.40 10.07
C SER A 105 -6.06 10.24 9.22
N CYS A 106 -5.93 10.18 7.89
CA CYS A 106 -7.07 10.00 6.98
C CYS A 106 -7.74 8.63 7.08
N LEU A 107 -7.00 7.59 7.48
CA LEU A 107 -7.56 6.26 7.76
C LEU A 107 -8.32 6.18 9.09
N GLY A 108 -8.37 7.27 9.86
CA GLY A 108 -8.99 7.28 11.18
C GLY A 108 -8.23 6.46 12.21
N ILE A 109 -6.97 6.10 11.93
CA ILE A 109 -6.16 5.33 12.86
C ILE A 109 -5.54 6.30 13.86
N VAL A 110 -6.27 6.55 14.95
CA VAL A 110 -5.79 7.35 16.07
C VAL A 110 -4.91 6.45 16.94
N TYR A 111 -3.60 6.68 16.96
CA TYR A 111 -2.77 6.18 18.06
C TYR A 111 -2.62 7.27 19.12
N ASP A 112 -2.37 6.89 20.37
CA ASP A 112 -1.82 7.83 21.35
C ASP A 112 -0.62 8.55 20.74
N ASN A 113 -0.45 9.85 21.01
CA ASN A 113 0.62 10.67 20.44
C ASN A 113 2.00 9.96 20.48
N ASP A 114 2.32 9.27 21.58
CA ASP A 114 3.58 8.54 21.75
C ASP A 114 3.74 7.32 20.80
N LYS A 115 2.65 6.67 20.40
CA LYS A 115 2.63 5.54 19.46
C LYS A 115 2.53 6.01 18.00
N LEU A 116 1.91 7.18 17.76
CA LEU A 116 1.87 7.85 16.45
C LEU A 116 3.26 8.36 16.05
N GLU A 117 4.07 8.81 17.01
CA GLU A 117 5.43 9.23 16.71
C GLU A 117 6.31 8.06 16.29
N LYS A 118 6.27 6.92 17.00
CA LYS A 118 7.22 5.81 16.77
C LYS A 118 6.85 4.85 15.63
N ARG A 119 5.55 4.72 15.32
CA ARG A 119 5.08 3.73 14.36
C ARG A 119 5.52 3.99 12.90
N PRO A 120 5.46 5.22 12.37
CA PRO A 120 6.00 5.52 11.05
C PRO A 120 7.47 5.08 10.93
N TYR A 121 8.31 5.39 11.92
CA TYR A 121 9.72 5.00 11.91
C TYR A 121 9.92 3.48 11.93
N SER A 122 9.06 2.73 12.64
CA SER A 122 9.11 1.26 12.62
C SER A 122 8.75 0.63 11.28
N ILE A 123 8.00 1.34 10.43
CA ILE A 123 7.60 0.87 9.09
C ILE A 123 8.63 1.29 8.05
N ILE A 124 9.22 2.46 8.26
CA ILE A 124 10.14 3.11 7.33
C ILE A 124 11.56 2.53 7.46
N ASN A 125 11.88 1.79 8.53
CA ASN A 125 13.18 1.15 8.79
C ASN A 125 14.35 2.15 8.69
N ASP A 126 14.27 3.25 9.45
CA ASP A 126 15.28 4.32 9.52
C ASP A 126 15.54 5.10 8.22
N ASN A 127 14.78 4.86 7.16
CA ASN A 127 14.73 5.80 6.03
C ASN A 127 13.94 7.06 6.41
N ASP A 128 14.12 8.15 5.68
CA ASP A 128 13.29 9.36 5.83
C ASP A 128 11.99 9.29 4.99
N PHE A 129 11.71 8.14 4.35
CA PHE A 129 10.59 7.95 3.44
C PHE A 129 10.06 6.51 3.41
N ALA A 130 8.74 6.35 3.36
CA ALA A 130 8.08 5.07 3.13
C ALA A 130 8.03 4.74 1.63
N THR A 131 8.55 3.59 1.24
CA THR A 131 8.37 3.06 -0.12
C THR A 131 6.93 2.58 -0.35
N PHE A 132 6.54 2.45 -1.63
CA PHE A 132 5.25 1.85 -1.98
C PHE A 132 5.05 0.46 -1.37
N GLU A 133 6.08 -0.39 -1.32
CA GLU A 133 5.99 -1.72 -0.71
C GLU A 133 5.70 -1.64 0.79
N GLN A 134 6.47 -0.83 1.53
CA GLN A 134 6.30 -0.63 2.97
C GLN A 134 4.89 -0.11 3.28
N PHE A 135 4.41 0.83 2.47
CA PHE A 135 3.06 1.33 2.58
C PHE A 135 2.01 0.24 2.35
N ILE A 136 2.09 -0.56 1.28
CA ILE A 136 1.12 -1.63 1.00
C ILE A 136 1.12 -2.68 2.11
N ARG A 137 2.30 -3.12 2.57
CA ARG A 137 2.42 -4.06 3.68
C ARG A 137 1.79 -3.52 4.96
N PHE A 138 2.00 -2.24 5.24
CA PHE A 138 1.37 -1.57 6.36
C PHE A 138 -0.15 -1.52 6.22
N MET A 139 -0.66 -1.10 5.06
CA MET A 139 -2.10 -1.04 4.79
C MET A 139 -2.76 -2.40 5.03
N ILE A 140 -2.19 -3.47 4.47
CA ILE A 140 -2.66 -4.83 4.70
C ILE A 140 -2.64 -5.16 6.20
N SER A 141 -1.55 -4.88 6.91
CA SER A 141 -1.44 -5.18 8.34
C SER A 141 -2.46 -4.46 9.23
N VAL A 142 -3.04 -3.36 8.75
CA VAL A 142 -4.05 -2.57 9.48
C VAL A 142 -5.46 -2.89 9.00
N THR A 143 -5.65 -3.20 7.71
CA THR A 143 -6.96 -3.54 7.14
C THR A 143 -7.30 -5.02 7.23
N GLU A 144 -6.32 -5.90 7.41
CA GLU A 144 -6.56 -7.29 7.76
C GLU A 144 -7.16 -7.36 9.15
N ASP A 145 -8.33 -7.98 9.23
CA ASP A 145 -9.01 -8.27 10.47
C ASP A 145 -8.15 -9.26 11.27
N LYS A 146 -7.35 -8.74 12.21
CA LYS A 146 -6.54 -9.53 13.16
C LYS A 146 -7.42 -10.12 14.24
N SER A 147 -8.56 -10.69 13.86
CA SER A 147 -9.37 -11.52 14.75
C SER A 147 -8.49 -12.70 15.17
N THR A 148 -7.91 -12.62 16.37
CA THR A 148 -7.10 -13.71 16.90
C THR A 148 -8.00 -14.93 17.09
N LEU A 149 -7.44 -16.14 17.05
CA LEU A 149 -8.21 -17.36 17.30
C LEU A 149 -8.94 -17.30 18.64
N ASP A 150 -8.35 -16.66 19.65
CA ASP A 150 -8.99 -16.40 20.94
C ASP A 150 -10.20 -15.43 20.84
N GLN A 151 -10.14 -14.41 19.97
CA GLN A 151 -11.26 -13.52 19.71
C GLN A 151 -12.37 -14.23 18.92
N ILE A 152 -12.01 -15.06 17.94
CA ILE A 152 -12.95 -15.91 17.20
C ILE A 152 -13.64 -16.88 18.17
N ARG A 153 -12.87 -17.58 19.00
CA ARG A 153 -13.35 -18.48 20.07
C ARG A 153 -14.29 -17.76 21.02
N LYS A 154 -13.90 -16.58 21.52
CA LYS A 154 -14.73 -15.78 22.42
C LYS A 154 -16.04 -15.34 21.78
N SER A 155 -16.01 -14.99 20.49
CA SER A 155 -17.20 -14.59 19.74
C SER A 155 -18.19 -15.76 19.60
N PHE A 156 -17.70 -16.95 19.21
CA PHE A 156 -18.53 -18.15 19.17
C PHE A 156 -19.07 -18.52 20.56
N ARG A 157 -18.26 -18.44 21.60
CA ARG A 157 -18.69 -18.71 22.98
C ARG A 157 -19.80 -17.76 23.44
N THR A 158 -19.70 -16.49 23.09
CA THR A 158 -20.72 -15.48 23.40
C THR A 158 -22.02 -15.76 22.63
N MET A 159 -21.94 -16.18 21.36
CA MET A 159 -23.10 -16.61 20.57
C MET A 159 -23.74 -17.90 21.09
N ALA A 160 -22.93 -18.81 21.63
CA ALA A 160 -23.35 -20.09 22.17
C ALA A 160 -23.96 -20.02 23.58
N GLY A 161 -23.84 -18.88 24.27
CA GLY A 161 -24.17 -18.77 25.69
C GLY A 161 -23.28 -19.65 26.56
N ASP A 162 -21.95 -19.57 26.34
CA ASP A 162 -20.90 -20.34 27.04
C ASP A 162 -20.86 -21.86 26.81
N LYS A 163 -21.68 -22.36 25.88
CA LYS A 163 -21.63 -23.76 25.44
C LYS A 163 -20.48 -24.01 24.47
N PRO A 164 -19.88 -25.22 24.43
CA PRO A 164 -18.79 -25.58 23.51
C PRO A 164 -19.28 -25.84 22.06
N TYR A 165 -20.55 -25.56 21.77
CA TYR A 165 -21.16 -25.72 20.46
C TYR A 165 -22.13 -24.57 20.18
N VAL A 166 -22.36 -24.27 18.90
CA VAL A 166 -23.42 -23.34 18.45
C VAL A 166 -24.52 -24.11 17.73
N THR A 167 -25.75 -23.61 17.80
CA THR A 167 -26.88 -24.15 17.04
C THR A 167 -27.22 -23.23 15.88
N GLU A 168 -27.92 -23.73 14.86
CA GLU A 168 -28.41 -22.89 13.77
C GLU A 168 -29.27 -21.72 14.27
N LEU A 169 -30.08 -21.95 15.31
CA LEU A 169 -30.86 -20.90 15.96
C LEU A 169 -29.95 -19.83 16.58
N GLY A 170 -28.89 -20.22 17.28
CA GLY A 170 -27.91 -19.29 17.86
C GLY A 170 -27.20 -18.45 16.80
N LEU A 171 -26.84 -19.05 15.66
CA LEU A 171 -26.25 -18.34 14.52
C LEU A 171 -27.22 -17.36 13.84
N LYS A 172 -28.51 -17.69 13.79
CA LYS A 172 -29.55 -16.77 13.26
C LYS A 172 -29.80 -15.59 14.20
N MET A 173 -29.67 -15.80 15.51
CA MET A 173 -29.86 -14.75 16.52
C MET A 173 -28.71 -13.75 16.59
N SER A 174 -27.51 -14.09 16.08
CA SER A 174 -26.30 -13.25 16.17
C SER A 174 -26.17 -12.18 15.08
N GLN A 175 -27.26 -11.85 14.38
CA GLN A 175 -27.30 -10.85 13.29
C GLN A 175 -26.30 -11.09 12.14
N ILE A 176 -25.83 -12.33 11.98
CA ILE A 176 -24.97 -12.73 10.87
C ILE A 176 -25.82 -12.95 9.61
N SER A 177 -25.33 -12.53 8.44
CA SER A 177 -26.03 -12.73 7.17
C SER A 177 -26.27 -14.21 6.87
N MET A 178 -27.42 -14.55 6.28
CA MET A 178 -27.79 -15.94 5.97
C MET A 178 -26.74 -16.71 5.15
N LYS A 179 -26.10 -16.04 4.17
CA LYS A 179 -24.99 -16.62 3.39
C LYS A 179 -23.80 -17.08 4.24
N LYS A 180 -23.48 -16.35 5.31
CA LYS A 180 -22.40 -16.69 6.24
C LYS A 180 -22.83 -17.84 7.16
N ILE A 181 -24.11 -17.90 7.55
CA ILE A 181 -24.66 -19.02 8.33
C ILE A 181 -24.56 -20.31 7.51
N ASP A 182 -24.97 -20.28 6.24
CA ASP A 182 -24.89 -21.44 5.35
C ASP A 182 -23.44 -21.94 5.19
N TYR A 183 -22.48 -21.01 5.08
CA TYR A 183 -21.06 -21.34 5.07
C TYR A 183 -20.61 -22.00 6.38
N LEU A 184 -20.94 -21.42 7.54
CA LEU A 184 -20.54 -21.95 8.84
C LEU A 184 -21.13 -23.33 9.12
N LYS A 185 -22.35 -23.62 8.66
CA LYS A 185 -22.96 -24.95 8.78
C LYS A 185 -22.20 -26.04 8.01
N ILE A 186 -21.49 -25.66 6.95
CA ILE A 186 -20.67 -26.58 6.15
C ILE A 186 -19.24 -26.65 6.70
N ALA A 187 -18.71 -25.52 7.17
CA ALA A 187 -17.34 -25.40 7.61
C ALA A 187 -17.11 -25.93 9.04
N ILE A 188 -18.07 -25.79 9.94
CA ILE A 188 -17.95 -26.22 11.34
C ILE A 188 -18.37 -27.69 11.46
N PRO A 189 -17.50 -28.57 11.99
CA PRO A 189 -17.85 -29.96 12.26
C PRO A 189 -19.01 -30.09 13.25
N ASN A 190 -19.86 -31.09 13.06
CA ASN A 190 -20.92 -31.40 14.02
C ASN A 190 -20.36 -31.98 15.32
N SER A 191 -21.09 -31.80 16.42
CA SER A 191 -20.82 -32.54 17.66
C SER A 191 -21.05 -34.04 17.48
N GLU A 192 -20.28 -34.87 18.18
CA GLU A 192 -20.44 -36.33 18.16
C GLU A 192 -21.82 -36.79 18.66
N ASP A 193 -22.40 -36.03 19.59
CA ASP A 193 -23.66 -36.36 20.25
C ASP A 193 -24.91 -35.90 19.49
N ASN A 194 -24.80 -34.84 18.66
CA ASN A 194 -25.95 -34.21 18.02
C ASN A 194 -25.60 -33.53 16.69
N ALA A 195 -26.28 -33.94 15.61
CA ALA A 195 -26.09 -33.40 14.26
C ALA A 195 -26.63 -31.97 14.07
N GLU A 196 -27.41 -31.44 15.02
CA GLU A 196 -27.88 -30.04 15.00
C GLU A 196 -26.97 -29.09 15.79
N GLU A 197 -25.92 -29.62 16.41
CA GLU A 197 -24.92 -28.87 17.17
C GLU A 197 -23.62 -28.79 16.37
N TYR A 198 -23.09 -27.58 16.24
CA TYR A 198 -21.86 -27.29 15.51
C TYR A 198 -20.73 -27.00 16.50
N ASN A 199 -19.73 -27.86 16.52
CA ASN A 199 -18.58 -27.78 17.42
C ASN A 199 -17.54 -26.80 16.89
N TYR A 200 -17.69 -25.53 17.27
CA TYR A 200 -16.78 -24.47 16.86
C TYR A 200 -15.40 -24.59 17.51
N GLU A 201 -15.26 -25.31 18.63
CA GLU A 201 -13.95 -25.53 19.28
C GLU A 201 -13.07 -26.41 18.39
N LEU A 202 -13.63 -27.49 17.81
CA LEU A 202 -12.92 -28.35 16.87
C LEU A 202 -12.59 -27.61 15.57
N TYR A 203 -13.48 -26.75 15.09
CA TYR A 203 -13.22 -25.89 13.93
C TYR A 203 -12.03 -24.94 14.15
N ILE A 204 -11.92 -24.33 15.33
CA ILE A 204 -10.82 -23.44 15.69
C ILE A 204 -9.51 -24.21 15.86
N GLU A 205 -9.56 -25.42 16.43
CA GLU A 205 -8.40 -26.32 16.50
C GLU A 205 -7.92 -26.77 15.12
N GLN A 206 -8.83 -27.02 14.17
CA GLN A 206 -8.49 -27.29 12.78
C GLN A 206 -7.87 -26.08 12.07
N MET A 207 -8.19 -24.86 12.49
CA MET A 207 -7.55 -23.64 11.98
C MET A 207 -6.14 -23.39 12.55
N LEU A 208 -5.77 -24.08 13.63
CA LEU A 208 -4.44 -24.01 14.27
C LEU A 208 -3.41 -24.94 13.62
N ASN A 209 -3.87 -25.98 12.91
CA ASN A 209 -3.04 -27.00 12.26
C ASN A 209 -2.94 -26.79 10.74
#